data_AF-A0A117IG87-F1
#
_entry.id   AF-A0A117IG87-F1
#
_cell.length_a   1.000
_cell.length_b   1.000
_cell.length_c   1.000
_cell.angle_alpha   90.00
_cell.angle_beta   90.00
_cell.angle_gamma   90.00
#
_symmetry.space_group_name_H-M   'P 1'
#
loop_
_entity.id
_entity.type
_entity.pdbx_description
1 polymer ?
#
loop_
_entity_poly.entity_id
_entity_poly.type
_entity_poly.pdbx_seq_one_letter_code
_entity_poly.pdbx_strand_id
1 'polypeptide(L)'
;MALRAAFDEIHVMHECHDECPIDCDLTDYSDSAQRAHDEHNFDVREVIHDRAEGLVGALEDWLGTARFDVGAHVELRDGVTVPEGLEDALCRVVRVDGDLCDVRRVNRSTGELEGIEVRFLAAELRPGDLAW
;
A
#
# COMPACT_ATOMS: atom_id res chain seq x y z
N MET A 1 -17.11 -5.08 -9.25
CA MET A 1 -16.58 -5.67 -10.51
C MET A 1 -16.20 -4.61 -11.56
N ALA A 2 -15.94 -3.35 -11.19
CA ALA A 2 -15.73 -2.27 -12.17
C ALA A 2 -14.29 -2.17 -12.72
N LEU A 3 -13.25 -2.43 -11.92
CA LEU A 3 -11.86 -2.26 -12.36
C LEU A 3 -11.44 -3.28 -13.43
N ARG A 4 -11.75 -4.57 -13.24
CA ARG A 4 -11.43 -5.63 -14.22
C ARG A 4 -12.01 -5.35 -15.60
N ALA A 5 -13.24 -4.87 -15.67
CA ALA A 5 -13.90 -4.56 -16.94
C ALA A 5 -13.18 -3.45 -17.72
N ALA A 6 -12.59 -2.46 -17.04
CA ALA A 6 -11.83 -1.40 -17.74
C ALA A 6 -10.56 -1.92 -18.42
N PHE A 7 -9.93 -2.98 -17.89
CA PHE A 7 -8.77 -3.58 -18.56
C PHE A 7 -9.16 -4.26 -19.88
N ASP A 8 -10.37 -4.80 -19.98
CA ASP A 8 -10.89 -5.42 -21.20
C ASP A 8 -11.13 -4.37 -22.32
N GLU A 9 -11.14 -3.07 -21.99
CA GLU A 9 -11.33 -1.96 -22.93
C GLU A 9 -10.01 -1.43 -23.52
N ILE A 10 -8.84 -1.91 -23.06
CA ILE A 10 -7.54 -1.53 -23.64
C ILE A 10 -7.37 -2.17 -25.01
N HIS A 11 -7.16 -1.33 -26.02
CA HIS A 11 -6.82 -1.76 -27.37
C HIS A 11 -5.35 -2.19 -27.44
N VAL A 12 -5.11 -3.44 -27.78
CA VAL A 12 -3.78 -3.98 -28.10
C VAL A 12 -3.79 -4.42 -29.55
N MET A 13 -3.04 -3.74 -30.40
CA MET A 13 -2.92 -4.10 -31.82
C MET A 13 -2.36 -5.51 -31.96
N HIS A 14 -2.99 -6.33 -32.79
CA HIS A 14 -2.59 -7.73 -32.99
C HIS A 14 -2.85 -8.19 -34.41
N GLU A 15 -2.16 -9.26 -34.81
CA GLU A 15 -2.54 -10.00 -36.02
C GLU A 15 -3.82 -10.78 -35.73
N CYS A 16 -4.82 -10.68 -36.61
CA CYS A 16 -6.05 -11.47 -36.45
C CYS A 16 -5.76 -12.97 -36.57
N HIS A 17 -6.39 -13.74 -35.70
CA HIS A 17 -6.45 -15.20 -35.77
C HIS A 17 -7.91 -15.67 -35.85
N ASP A 18 -8.12 -16.98 -35.96
CA ASP A 18 -9.44 -17.58 -36.21
C ASP A 18 -10.52 -17.29 -35.13
N GLU A 19 -10.14 -16.70 -34.00
CA GLU A 19 -11.05 -16.34 -32.91
C GLU A 19 -11.41 -14.85 -32.91
N CYS A 20 -10.84 -14.05 -33.81
CA CYS A 20 -11.14 -12.62 -33.93
C CYS A 20 -12.49 -12.37 -34.63
N PRO A 21 -13.21 -11.29 -34.26
CA PRO A 21 -14.36 -10.81 -35.00
C PRO A 21 -14.00 -10.49 -36.47
N ILE A 22 -14.98 -10.63 -37.36
CA ILE A 22 -14.83 -10.39 -38.81
C ILE A 22 -14.45 -8.93 -39.11
N ASP A 23 -14.75 -8.01 -38.20
CA ASP A 23 -14.53 -6.58 -38.24
C ASP A 23 -13.56 -6.11 -37.13
N CYS A 24 -12.49 -6.88 -36.90
CA CYS A 24 -11.50 -6.51 -35.89
C CYS A 24 -10.68 -5.28 -36.30
N ASP A 25 -11.05 -4.13 -35.74
CA ASP A 25 -10.38 -2.84 -35.93
C ASP A 25 -8.92 -2.83 -35.41
N LEU A 26 -8.53 -3.80 -34.59
CA LEU A 26 -7.17 -3.93 -34.02
C LEU A 26 -6.11 -4.47 -35.00
N THR A 27 -6.49 -4.63 -36.27
CA THR A 27 -5.58 -4.99 -37.38
C THR A 27 -5.25 -3.82 -38.30
N ASP A 28 -5.87 -2.65 -38.10
CA ASP A 28 -5.55 -1.44 -38.87
C ASP A 28 -4.29 -0.78 -38.30
N TYR A 29 -3.14 -1.07 -38.92
CA TYR A 29 -1.85 -0.48 -38.56
C TYR A 29 -1.60 0.89 -39.23
N SER A 30 -2.62 1.56 -39.76
CA SER A 30 -2.46 2.93 -40.25
C SER A 30 -2.14 3.90 -39.11
N ASP A 31 -1.36 4.94 -39.40
CA ASP A 31 -1.03 5.98 -38.42
C ASP A 31 -2.28 6.64 -37.81
N SER A 32 -3.37 6.75 -38.57
CA SER A 32 -4.64 7.28 -38.10
C SER A 32 -5.30 6.38 -37.07
N ALA A 33 -5.36 5.06 -37.34
CA ALA A 33 -5.91 4.09 -36.41
C ALA A 33 -5.05 4.01 -35.15
N GLN A 34 -3.73 3.98 -35.29
CA GLN A 34 -2.82 3.96 -34.14
C GLN A 34 -3.03 5.16 -33.21
N ARG A 35 -3.16 6.39 -33.76
CA ARG A 35 -3.47 7.57 -32.94
C ARG A 35 -4.81 7.45 -32.21
N ALA A 36 -5.85 6.94 -32.89
CA ALA A 36 -7.16 6.75 -32.27
C ALA A 36 -7.12 5.69 -31.15
N HIS A 37 -6.40 4.59 -31.34
CA HIS A 37 -6.20 3.58 -30.30
C HIS A 37 -5.38 4.10 -29.14
N ASP A 38 -4.34 4.90 -29.39
CA ASP A 38 -3.54 5.54 -28.34
C ASP A 38 -4.35 6.53 -27.51
N GLU A 39 -5.19 7.36 -28.15
CA GLU A 39 -6.10 8.30 -27.48
C GLU A 39 -7.13 7.54 -26.63
N HIS A 40 -7.79 6.53 -27.19
CA HIS A 40 -8.71 5.67 -26.43
C HIS A 40 -8.02 4.98 -25.24
N ASN A 41 -6.82 4.42 -25.47
CA ASN A 41 -6.06 3.77 -24.40
C ASN A 41 -5.62 4.74 -23.31
N PHE A 42 -5.36 6.00 -23.66
CA PHE A 42 -5.08 7.04 -22.68
C PHE A 42 -6.29 7.26 -21.76
N ASP A 43 -7.47 7.47 -22.34
CA ASP A 43 -8.71 7.65 -21.59
C ASP A 43 -9.03 6.44 -20.69
N VAL A 44 -8.90 5.23 -21.22
CA VAL A 44 -9.13 3.98 -20.45
C VAL A 44 -8.13 3.86 -19.29
N ARG A 45 -6.87 4.27 -19.48
CA ARG A 45 -5.86 4.25 -18.40
C ARG A 45 -6.18 5.23 -17.29
N GLU A 46 -6.73 6.41 -17.60
CA GLU A 46 -7.22 7.35 -16.57
C GLU A 46 -8.35 6.72 -15.75
N VAL A 47 -9.31 6.08 -16.42
CA VAL A 47 -10.40 5.36 -15.73
C VAL A 47 -9.88 4.22 -14.84
N ILE A 48 -8.89 3.46 -15.31
CA ILE A 48 -8.24 2.40 -14.52
C ILE A 48 -7.56 3.01 -13.29
N HIS A 49 -6.84 4.12 -13.48
CA HIS A 49 -6.13 4.82 -12.41
C HIS A 49 -7.09 5.30 -11.32
N ASP A 50 -8.15 6.03 -11.68
CA ASP A 50 -9.15 6.54 -10.75
C ASP A 50 -9.81 5.41 -9.94
N ARG A 51 -10.15 4.30 -10.62
CA ARG A 51 -10.74 3.12 -9.97
C ARG A 51 -9.76 2.42 -9.04
N ALA A 52 -8.49 2.37 -9.39
CA ALA A 52 -7.44 1.79 -8.56
C ALA A 52 -7.18 2.66 -7.32
N GLU A 53 -7.08 3.98 -7.47
CA GLU A 53 -6.98 4.91 -6.33
C GLU A 53 -8.17 4.77 -5.39
N GLY A 54 -9.40 4.75 -5.93
CA GLY A 54 -10.59 4.55 -5.11
C GLY A 54 -10.61 3.22 -4.35
N LEU A 55 -10.07 2.14 -4.94
CA LEU A 55 -9.92 0.87 -4.25
C LEU A 55 -8.87 0.93 -3.13
N VAL A 56 -7.72 1.56 -3.37
CA VAL A 56 -6.67 1.75 -2.36
C VAL A 56 -7.21 2.56 -1.19
N GLY A 57 -7.85 3.70 -1.45
CA GLY A 57 -8.44 4.53 -0.39
C GLY A 57 -9.51 3.77 0.41
N ALA A 58 -10.35 2.98 -0.24
CA ALA A 58 -11.33 2.15 0.46
C ALA A 58 -10.68 1.05 1.32
N LEU A 59 -9.55 0.49 0.88
CA LEU A 59 -8.79 -0.48 1.66
C LEU A 59 -8.09 0.17 2.86
N GLU A 60 -7.54 1.37 2.69
CA GLU A 60 -6.96 2.17 3.78
C GLU A 60 -8.02 2.54 4.83
N ASP A 61 -9.20 2.96 4.38
CA ASP A 61 -10.35 3.23 5.26
C ASP A 61 -10.83 1.97 5.99
N TRP A 62 -10.92 0.84 5.29
CA TRP A 62 -11.45 -0.40 5.85
C TRP A 62 -10.49 -1.06 6.85
N LEU A 63 -9.20 -1.15 6.49
CA LEU A 63 -8.19 -1.70 7.38
C LEU A 63 -7.91 -0.74 8.55
N GLY A 64 -8.16 0.54 8.34
CA GLY A 64 -7.63 1.62 9.18
C GLY A 64 -6.11 1.67 9.07
N THR A 65 -5.53 2.83 9.37
CA THR A 65 -4.12 2.82 9.75
C THR A 65 -3.98 2.03 11.04
N ALA A 66 -2.97 1.15 11.12
CA ALA A 66 -2.66 0.44 12.36
C ALA A 66 -2.51 1.49 13.46
N ARG A 67 -3.45 1.55 14.40
CA ARG A 67 -3.45 2.55 15.46
C ARG A 67 -3.09 1.84 16.75
N PHE A 68 -1.99 2.28 17.35
CA PHE A 68 -1.61 1.89 18.68
C PHE A 68 -2.09 2.95 19.66
N ASP A 69 -2.68 2.53 20.76
CA ASP A 69 -2.98 3.44 21.86
C ASP A 69 -1.71 3.84 22.61
N VAL A 70 -1.71 5.03 23.21
CA VAL A 70 -0.67 5.40 24.16
C VAL A 70 -0.64 4.37 25.29
N GLY A 71 0.53 3.79 25.50
CA GLY A 71 0.77 2.73 26.48
C GLY A 71 0.78 1.33 25.90
N ALA A 72 0.44 1.13 24.62
CA ALA A 72 0.56 -0.16 23.95
C ALA A 72 2.02 -0.63 23.87
N HIS A 73 2.23 -1.93 24.02
CA HIS A 73 3.53 -2.56 23.81
C HIS A 73 3.69 -2.95 22.35
N VAL A 74 4.83 -2.59 21.77
CA VAL A 74 5.12 -2.72 20.35
C VAL A 74 6.56 -3.16 20.13
N GLU A 75 6.78 -3.81 18.99
CA GLU A 75 8.10 -4.11 18.46
C GLU A 75 8.23 -3.50 17.07
N LEU A 76 9.48 -3.30 16.63
CA LEU A 76 9.77 -2.94 15.26
C LEU A 76 9.51 -4.15 14.34
N ARG A 77 8.92 -3.89 13.17
CA ARG A 77 8.81 -4.90 12.13
C ARG A 77 10.18 -5.16 11.49
N ASP A 78 10.30 -6.35 10.92
CA ASP A 78 11.51 -6.75 10.21
C ASP A 78 11.75 -5.80 9.02
N GLY A 79 13.01 -5.35 8.85
CA GLY A 79 13.42 -4.47 7.75
C GLY A 79 13.27 -2.96 8.00
N VAL A 80 12.77 -2.55 9.18
CA VAL A 80 12.77 -1.14 9.58
C VAL A 80 14.19 -0.71 9.96
N THR A 81 14.60 0.51 9.58
CA THR A 81 15.90 1.04 10.01
C THR A 81 15.86 1.29 11.51
N VAL A 82 16.65 0.52 12.27
CA VAL A 82 16.63 0.57 13.72
C VAL A 82 17.74 1.50 14.23
N PRO A 83 17.43 2.51 15.06
CA PRO A 83 18.46 3.20 15.82
C PRO A 83 19.13 2.23 16.79
N GLU A 84 20.45 2.34 16.92
CA GLU A 84 21.28 1.43 17.71
C GLU A 84 20.68 1.17 19.11
N GLY A 85 20.45 -0.10 19.44
CA GLY A 85 19.92 -0.54 20.73
C GLY A 85 18.39 -0.68 20.79
N LEU A 86 17.68 -0.55 19.67
CA LEU A 86 16.25 -0.89 19.57
C LEU A 86 15.98 -2.20 18.81
N GLU A 87 17.03 -2.91 18.37
CA GLU A 87 16.89 -4.19 17.66
C GLU A 87 16.22 -5.22 18.58
N ASP A 88 15.09 -5.78 18.13
CA ASP A 88 14.24 -6.73 18.88
C ASP A 88 13.80 -6.20 20.27
N ALA A 89 13.88 -4.89 20.49
CA ALA A 89 13.53 -4.27 21.76
C ALA A 89 12.01 -4.16 21.89
N LEU A 90 11.49 -4.58 23.04
CA LEU A 90 10.11 -4.27 23.40
C LEU A 90 10.03 -2.78 23.72
N CYS A 91 9.13 -2.09 23.05
CA CYS A 91 8.89 -0.67 23.23
C CYS A 91 7.46 -0.44 23.73
N ARG A 92 7.22 0.75 24.27
CA ARG A 92 5.91 1.22 24.64
C ARG A 92 5.63 2.55 23.96
N VAL A 93 4.44 2.68 23.40
CA VAL A 93 3.98 3.92 22.78
C VAL A 93 3.78 4.97 23.87
N VAL A 94 4.44 6.11 23.75
CA VAL A 94 4.35 7.24 24.69
C VAL A 94 3.57 8.41 24.12
N ARG A 95 3.51 8.56 22.79
CA ARG A 95 2.67 9.54 22.10
C ARG A 95 2.22 9.00 20.75
N VAL A 96 1.05 9.45 20.31
CA VAL A 96 0.49 9.19 18.98
C VAL A 96 0.14 10.53 18.34
N ASP A 97 0.56 10.71 17.08
CA ASP A 97 0.24 11.87 16.24
C ASP A 97 -0.11 11.39 14.83
N GLY A 98 -1.40 11.21 14.56
CA GLY A 98 -1.86 10.56 13.33
C GLY A 98 -1.35 9.12 13.24
N ASP A 99 -0.52 8.85 12.23
CA ASP A 99 0.11 7.55 12.00
C ASP A 99 1.51 7.45 12.60
N LEU A 100 2.00 8.51 13.25
CA LEU A 100 3.29 8.52 13.91
C LEU A 100 3.13 8.11 15.38
N CYS A 101 3.97 7.18 15.81
CA CYS A 101 4.06 6.71 17.19
C CYS A 101 5.44 7.08 17.73
N ASP A 102 5.46 7.87 18.79
CA ASP A 102 6.65 8.04 19.61
C ASP A 102 6.70 6.87 20.59
N VAL A 103 7.80 6.13 20.58
CA VAL A 103 8.00 4.95 21.42
C VAL A 103 9.22 5.11 22.30
N ARG A 104 9.20 4.44 23.45
CA ARG A 104 10.37 4.29 24.32
C ARG A 104 10.59 2.83 24.63
N ARG A 105 11.86 2.45 24.74
CA ARG A 105 12.24 1.09 25.11
C ARG A 105 11.71 0.75 26.51
N VAL A 106 11.28 -0.48 26.68
CA VAL A 106 10.82 -1.04 27.95
C VAL A 106 11.87 -2.00 28.46
N ASN A 107 12.28 -1.84 29.71
CA ASN A 107 13.08 -2.83 30.39
C ASN A 107 12.21 -4.08 30.63
N ARG A 108 12.53 -5.21 30.00
CA ARG A 108 11.72 -6.43 30.10
C ARG A 108 11.60 -6.98 31.52
N SER A 109 12.57 -6.70 32.39
CA SER A 109 12.58 -7.23 33.77
C SER A 109 11.79 -6.38 34.77
N THR A 110 11.67 -5.06 34.53
CA THR A 110 11.00 -4.14 35.46
C THR A 110 9.73 -3.52 34.88
N GLY A 111 9.55 -3.54 33.56
CA GLY A 111 8.48 -2.85 32.85
C GLY A 111 8.66 -1.33 32.77
N GLU A 112 9.80 -0.80 33.24
CA GLU A 112 10.07 0.64 33.24
C GLU A 112 10.54 1.13 31.87
N LEU A 113 10.26 2.41 31.57
CA LEU A 113 10.70 3.06 30.34
C LEU A 113 12.16 3.48 30.45
N GLU A 114 12.97 3.08 29.48
CA GLU A 114 14.40 3.38 29.40
C GLU A 114 14.77 4.06 28.07
N GLY A 115 15.93 4.71 28.05
CA GLY A 115 16.46 5.36 26.84
C GLY A 115 15.66 6.58 26.37
N ILE A 116 15.91 6.95 25.11
CA ILE A 116 15.31 8.11 24.44
C ILE A 116 13.96 7.77 23.79
N GLU A 117 13.19 8.81 23.50
CA GLU A 117 11.99 8.72 22.68
C GLU A 117 12.38 8.70 21.20
N VAL A 118 11.85 7.74 20.46
CA VAL A 118 12.09 7.58 19.02
C VAL A 118 10.75 7.50 18.30
N ARG A 119 10.67 8.13 17.13
CA ARG A 119 9.46 8.22 16.32
C ARG A 119 9.49 7.21 15.18
N PHE A 120 8.40 6.48 15.02
CA PHE A 120 8.16 5.53 13.93
C PHE A 120 6.77 5.72 13.33
N LEU A 121 6.56 5.25 12.11
CA LEU A 121 5.21 5.05 11.57
C LEU A 121 4.57 3.84 12.25
N ALA A 122 3.27 3.88 12.49
CA ALA A 122 2.57 2.75 13.07
C ALA A 122 2.60 1.50 12.17
N ALA A 123 2.75 1.68 10.85
CA ALA A 123 2.97 0.59 9.90
C ALA A 123 4.35 -0.10 10.07
N GLU A 124 5.33 0.56 10.69
CA GLU A 124 6.65 0.01 11.02
C GLU A 124 6.65 -0.77 12.33
N LEU A 125 5.53 -0.74 13.07
CA LEU A 125 5.38 -1.39 14.36
C LEU A 125 4.46 -2.61 14.27
N ARG A 126 4.67 -3.56 15.17
CA ARG A 126 3.79 -4.70 15.40
C ARG A 126 3.46 -4.79 16.89
N PRO A 127 2.30 -5.36 17.27
CA PRO A 127 2.02 -5.66 18.67
C PRO A 127 3.17 -6.47 19.29
N GLY A 128 3.69 -6.00 20.42
CA GLY A 128 4.72 -6.68 21.17
C GLY A 128 4.09 -7.47 22.31
N ASP A 129 4.40 -8.76 22.39
CA ASP A 129 3.92 -9.60 23.48
C ASP A 129 4.83 -9.47 24.70
N LEU A 130 4.24 -9.12 25.84
CA LEU A 130 4.87 -9.31 27.15
C LEU A 130 4.79 -10.80 27.48
N ALA A 131 5.77 -11.57 27.01
CA ALA A 131 5.99 -12.92 27.53
C ALA A 131 6.55 -12.77 28.97
N TRP A 132 5.69 -12.95 29.97
CA TRP A 132 6.04 -13.01 31.38
C TRP A 132 6.69 -14.36 31.74
#